data_AF-A0A951EJF9-F1
#
_entry.id   AF-A0A951EJF9-F1
#
_cell.length_a   1.000
_cell.length_b   1.000
_cell.length_c   1.000
_cell.angle_alpha   90.00
_cell.angle_beta   90.00
_cell.angle_gamma   90.00
#
_symmetry.space_group_name_H-M   'P 1'
#
loop_
_entity.id
_entity.type
_entity.pdbx_description
1 polymer ?
#
loop_
_entity_poly.entity_id
_entity_poly.type
_entity_poly.pdbx_seq_one_letter_code
_entity_poly.pdbx_strand_id
1 'polypeptide(L)' 'AHHLSPEQVHFSTSGWRVDGYNGVIPNGAEQPSPDGSYWIFYRTYSDGSQTNVYCFFVPIPSM' A
#
# COMPACT_ATOMS: atom_id res chain seq x y z
N ALA A 1 6.28 -7.09 -5.24
CA ALA A 1 4.84 -6.86 -5.06
C ALA A 1 4.46 -7.55 -3.77
N HIS A 2 3.68 -6.90 -2.93
CA HIS A 2 3.28 -7.44 -1.63
C HIS A 2 1.76 -7.43 -1.58
N HIS A 3 1.16 -8.61 -1.45
CA HIS A 3 -0.28 -8.80 -1.22
C HIS A 3 -0.54 -8.51 0.25
N LEU A 4 -1.61 -7.79 0.54
CA LEU A 4 -1.92 -7.34 1.89
C LEU A 4 -3.31 -7.80 2.29
N SER A 5 -3.45 -8.19 3.55
CA SER A 5 -4.76 -8.33 4.16
C SER A 5 -5.29 -6.97 4.64
N PRO A 6 -6.62 -6.81 4.81
CA PRO A 6 -7.21 -5.54 5.25
C PRO A 6 -6.64 -5.02 6.58
N GLU A 7 -6.31 -5.91 7.51
CA GLU A 7 -5.74 -5.54 8.81
C GLU A 7 -4.31 -4.96 8.74
N GLN A 8 -3.60 -5.17 7.63
CA GLN A 8 -2.27 -4.61 7.39
C GLN A 8 -2.32 -3.18 6.80
N VAL A 9 -3.52 -2.66 6.52
CA VAL A 9 -3.71 -1.38 5.82
C VAL A 9 -4.51 -0.42 6.68
N HIS A 10 -3.90 0.70 7.03
CA HIS A 10 -4.46 1.68 7.96
C HIS A 10 -4.63 3.03 7.27
N PHE A 11 -5.87 3.50 7.15
CA PHE A 11 -6.18 4.82 6.59
C PHE A 11 -6.20 5.89 7.68
N SER A 12 -5.62 7.06 7.39
CA SER A 12 -5.60 8.21 8.31
C SER A 12 -5.61 9.55 7.57
N THR A 13 -5.78 10.64 8.30
CA THR A 13 -5.66 12.00 7.74
C THR A 13 -4.28 12.29 7.13
N SER A 14 -3.25 11.57 7.57
CA SER A 14 -1.88 11.72 7.07
C SER A 14 -1.56 10.90 5.82
N GLY A 15 -2.45 10.01 5.40
CA GLY A 15 -2.19 9.03 4.35
C GLY A 15 -2.47 7.59 4.80
N TRP A 16 -2.08 6.66 3.95
CA TRP A 16 -2.13 5.22 4.23
C TRP A 16 -0.83 4.75 4.87
N ARG A 17 -0.97 3.96 5.94
CA ARG A 17 0.13 3.17 6.51
C ARG A 17 -0.10 1.71 6.18
N VAL A 18 0.98 1.03 5.83
CA VAL A 18 0.98 -0.40 5.52
C VAL A 18 1.99 -1.09 6.41
N ASP A 19 1.58 -2.15 7.09
CA ASP A 19 2.47 -2.91 7.95
C ASP A 19 3.65 -3.47 7.14
N GLY A 20 4.88 -3.23 7.63
CA GLY A 20 6.11 -3.61 6.94
C GLY A 20 6.62 -2.61 5.89
N TYR A 21 5.87 -1.54 5.56
CA TYR A 21 6.37 -0.42 4.77
C TYR A 21 6.73 0.76 5.69
N ASN A 22 7.95 1.28 5.57
CA ASN A 22 8.49 2.30 6.46
C ASN A 22 7.94 3.71 6.17
N GLY A 23 7.31 3.92 5.02
CA GLY A 23 6.78 5.21 4.59
C GLY A 23 5.28 5.37 4.82
N VAL A 24 4.80 6.58 4.58
CA VAL A 24 3.36 6.89 4.47
C VAL A 24 3.03 7.11 3.01
N ILE A 25 1.98 6.46 2.52
CA ILE A 25 1.50 6.63 1.15
C ILE A 25 0.53 7.82 1.15
N PRO A 26 0.77 8.86 0.33
CA PRO A 26 -0.12 10.02 0.28
C PRO A 26 -1.55 9.64 -0.10
N ASN A 27 -2.53 10.35 0.47
CA ASN A 27 -3.93 10.23 0.05
C ASN A 27 -4.07 10.58 -1.44
N GLY A 28 -4.87 9.81 -2.17
CA GLY A 28 -5.07 9.95 -3.62
C GLY A 28 -3.99 9.29 -4.47
N ALA A 29 -2.99 8.63 -3.87
CA ALA A 29 -2.03 7.80 -4.60
C ALA A 29 -2.52 6.35 -4.78
N GLU A 30 -3.57 5.95 -4.05
CA GLU A 30 -4.23 4.67 -4.21
C GLU A 30 -4.90 4.53 -5.58
N GLN A 31 -4.85 3.31 -6.11
CA GLN A 31 -5.48 2.93 -7.36
C GLN A 31 -6.50 1.80 -7.13
N PRO A 32 -7.54 1.68 -7.96
CA PRO A 32 -8.51 0.61 -7.84
C PRO A 32 -7.89 -0.75 -8.18
N SER A 33 -8.00 -1.73 -7.28
CA SER A 33 -7.51 -3.09 -7.55
C SER A 33 -8.52 -3.90 -8.38
N PRO A 34 -8.13 -4.44 -9.55
CA PRO A 34 -9.03 -5.24 -10.39
C PRO A 34 -9.48 -6.56 -9.75
N ASP A 35 -8.68 -7.09 -8.82
CA ASP A 35 -8.93 -8.37 -8.14
C ASP A 35 -9.59 -8.19 -6.75
N GLY A 36 -9.92 -6.95 -6.37
CA GLY A 36 -10.51 -6.65 -5.07
C GLY A 36 -9.57 -6.85 -3.87
N SER A 37 -8.25 -6.98 -4.10
CA SER A 37 -7.25 -7.11 -3.03
C SER A 37 -6.47 -5.83 -2.78
N TYR A 38 -5.82 -5.75 -1.62
CA TYR A 38 -4.80 -4.73 -1.38
C TYR A 38 -3.44 -5.18 -1.90
N TRP A 39 -2.75 -4.29 -2.62
CA TRP A 39 -1.39 -4.55 -3.10
C TRP A 39 -0.50 -3.31 -2.94
N ILE A 40 0.74 -3.52 -2.53
CA ILE A 40 1.77 -2.47 -2.52
C ILE A 40 3.02 -2.92 -3.27
N PHE A 41 3.62 -2.01 -4.03
CA PHE A 41 4.79 -2.25 -4.85
C PHE A 41 5.93 -1.33 -4.42
N TYR A 42 6.95 -1.90 -3.78
CA TYR A 42 8.23 -1.25 -3.47
C TYR A 42 9.34 -2.31 -3.43
N ARG A 43 10.60 -1.90 -3.39
CA ARG A 43 11.75 -2.80 -3.16
C ARG A 43 12.36 -2.56 -1.79
N THR A 44 12.84 -3.62 -1.17
CA THR A 44 13.72 -3.56 0.00
C THR A 44 15.13 -3.91 -0.45
N TYR A 45 16.09 -3.06 -0.11
CA TYR A 45 17.51 -3.29 -0.37
C TYR A 45 18.12 -4.18 0.72
N SER A 46 19.34 -4.68 0.49
CA SER A 46 20.04 -5.56 1.44
C SER A 46 20.34 -4.93 2.79
N ASP A 47 20.38 -3.60 2.86
CA ASP A 47 20.55 -2.83 4.09
C ASP A 47 19.24 -2.57 4.84
N GLY A 48 18.11 -3.09 4.33
CA GLY A 48 16.78 -2.91 4.90
C GLY A 48 16.10 -1.60 4.50
N SER A 49 16.77 -0.70 3.77
CA SER A 49 16.13 0.50 3.23
C SER A 49 15.11 0.13 2.15
N GLN A 50 14.07 0.95 2.02
CA GLN A 50 12.97 0.72 1.07
C GLN A 50 12.88 1.86 0.08
N THR A 51 12.48 1.54 -1.16
CA THR A 51 12.15 2.57 -2.15
C THR A 51 10.85 3.29 -1.79
N ASN A 52 10.59 4.40 -2.46
CA ASN A 52 9.23 4.92 -2.55
C ASN A 52 8.30 3.87 -3.18
N VAL A 53 7.01 3.97 -2.85
CA VAL A 53 5.98 3.14 -3.48
C VAL A 53 5.89 3.48 -4.97
N TYR A 54 5.91 2.44 -5.79
CA TYR A 54 5.64 2.54 -7.22
C TYR A 54 4.12 2.59 -7.49
N CYS A 55 3.39 1.66 -6.87
CA CYS A 55 1.93 1.56 -6.96
C CYS A 55 1.36 1.06 -5.63
N PHE A 56 0.19 1.57 -5.27
CA PHE A 56 -0.63 1.07 -4.17
C PHE A 56 -2.05 0.86 -4.68
N PHE A 57 -2.57 -0.36 -4.55
CA PHE A 57 -3.91 -0.73 -4.97
C PHE A 57 -4.77 -1.06 -3.77
N VAL A 58 -6.01 -0.58 -3.79
CA VAL A 58 -7.03 -0.84 -2.78
C VAL A 58 -8.25 -1.52 -3.41
N PRO A 59 -8.97 -2.38 -2.68
CA PRO A 59 -10.24 -2.93 -3.14
C PRO A 59 -11.21 -1.80 -3.50
N ILE A 60 -11.87 -1.92 -4.65
CA ILE A 60 -12.99 -1.05 -4.97
C ILE A 60 -14.13 -1.44 -4.01
N PRO A 61 -14.79 -0.48 -3.34
CA PRO A 61 -16.02 -0.79 -2.63
C PRO A 61 -16.98 -1.44 -3.63
N SER A 62 -17.50 -2.62 -3.32
CA SER A 62 -18.60 -3.18 -4.09
C SER A 62 -19.74 -2.16 -4.04
N MET A 63 -20.11 -1.60 -5.19
CA MET A 63 -21.30 -0.74 -5.32
C MET A 63 -22.57 -1.54 -5.01
#